data_AF-I7KNI8-F1
#
_entry.id   AF-I7KNI8-F1
#
_cell.length_a   1.000
_cell.length_b   1.000
_cell.length_c   1.000
_cell.angle_alpha   90.00
_cell.angle_beta   90.00
_cell.angle_gamma   90.00
#
_symmetry.space_group_name_H-M   'P 1'
#
loop_
_entity.id
_entity.type
_entity.pdbx_description
1 polymer ?
#
loop_
_entity_poly.entity_id
_entity_poly.type
_entity_poly.pdbx_seq_one_letter_code
_entity_poly.pdbx_strand_id
1 'polypeptide(L)'
;MFIAYSLILAARRWHDETYRHQAVKLINDIMAKKVNNETNCLTVGNWADQDSKYYYLLRTSDCLPKELTAFYQVTKDERWLLIRKTMLKRMRQLSNQSKSGLIPDFAWVSSTGVKAVKGKAVNSKYDGDYAANACRIPMNLAGVKDRDAKYISRRLLKFFSKQNTVTAGYTMAGKALNDYQSRAFSAPIFLAASDYRNQVFDSLFSSQKYVLLQKLTGINYYDAVLVTLTALEK
;
A
#
# COMPACT_ATOMS: atom_id res chain seq x y z
N MET A 1 11.44 -1.80 -3.70
CA MET A 1 10.72 -2.60 -2.68
C MET A 1 10.42 -3.99 -3.21
N PHE A 2 9.43 -4.18 -4.10
CA PHE A 2 9.05 -5.51 -4.60
C PHE A 2 10.19 -6.30 -5.26
N ILE A 3 11.08 -5.66 -6.04
CA ILE A 3 12.26 -6.34 -6.64
C ILE A 3 13.19 -6.91 -5.54
N ALA A 4 13.49 -6.13 -4.52
CA ALA A 4 14.32 -6.61 -3.41
C ALA A 4 13.63 -7.74 -2.64
N TYR A 5 12.32 -7.63 -2.41
CA TYR A 5 11.55 -8.69 -1.75
C TYR A 5 11.47 -9.97 -2.59
N SER A 6 11.28 -9.87 -3.90
CA SER A 6 11.26 -11.04 -4.79
C SER A 6 12.60 -11.75 -4.82
N LEU A 7 13.72 -11.02 -4.73
CA LEU A 7 15.06 -11.63 -4.59
C LEU A 7 15.20 -12.39 -3.25
N ILE A 8 14.62 -11.89 -2.15
CA ILE A 8 14.58 -12.63 -0.88
C ILE A 8 13.75 -13.92 -1.04
N LEU A 9 12.60 -13.85 -1.72
CA LEU A 9 11.77 -15.04 -1.99
C LEU A 9 12.49 -16.04 -2.91
N ALA A 10 13.16 -15.57 -3.96
CA ALA A 10 13.95 -16.37 -4.88
C ALA A 10 15.07 -17.14 -4.16
N ALA A 11 15.83 -16.44 -3.30
CA ALA A 11 16.88 -17.07 -2.49
C ALA A 11 16.33 -18.23 -1.66
N ARG A 12 15.16 -18.04 -1.03
CA ARG A 12 14.49 -19.09 -0.22
C ARG A 12 13.96 -20.24 -1.07
N ARG A 13 13.35 -19.94 -2.22
CA ARG A 13 12.68 -20.93 -3.07
C ARG A 13 13.65 -21.83 -3.82
N TRP A 14 14.79 -21.27 -4.23
CA TRP A 14 15.79 -21.96 -5.05
C TRP A 14 17.07 -22.29 -4.29
N HIS A 15 17.16 -21.93 -3.01
CA HIS A 15 18.34 -22.15 -2.16
C HIS A 15 19.63 -21.58 -2.76
N ASP A 16 19.52 -20.44 -3.46
CA ASP A 16 20.63 -19.77 -4.12
C ASP A 16 20.94 -18.42 -3.44
N GLU A 17 22.09 -18.40 -2.78
CA GLU A 17 22.61 -17.26 -2.03
C GLU A 17 22.93 -16.04 -2.90
N THR A 18 23.10 -16.23 -4.22
CA THR A 18 23.31 -15.14 -5.18
C THR A 18 22.15 -14.16 -5.14
N TYR A 19 20.91 -14.66 -5.07
CA TYR A 19 19.74 -13.79 -4.91
C TYR A 19 19.73 -13.06 -3.57
N ARG A 20 20.20 -13.70 -2.48
CA ARG A 20 20.29 -13.03 -1.17
C ARG A 20 21.31 -11.90 -1.21
N HIS A 21 22.48 -12.10 -1.82
CA HIS A 21 23.49 -11.05 -1.99
C HIS A 21 22.97 -9.87 -2.81
N GLN A 22 22.29 -10.14 -3.93
CA GLN A 22 21.67 -9.08 -4.73
C GLN A 22 20.55 -8.36 -3.97
N ALA A 23 19.74 -9.09 -3.20
CA ALA A 23 18.71 -8.51 -2.35
C ALA A 23 19.33 -7.54 -1.33
N VAL A 24 20.33 -7.98 -0.57
CA VAL A 24 21.00 -7.15 0.46
C VAL A 24 21.63 -5.91 -0.16
N LYS A 25 22.30 -6.03 -1.32
CA LYS A 25 22.86 -4.88 -2.04
C LYS A 25 21.78 -3.86 -2.39
N LEU A 26 20.69 -4.32 -3.00
CA LEU A 26 19.58 -3.43 -3.38
C LEU A 26 18.87 -2.83 -2.15
N ILE A 27 18.70 -3.58 -1.07
CA ILE A 27 18.10 -3.09 0.18
C ILE A 27 18.97 -1.96 0.76
N ASN A 28 20.29 -2.14 0.79
CA ASN A 28 21.21 -1.10 1.27
C ASN A 28 21.16 0.16 0.38
N ASP A 29 21.06 0.00 -0.94
CA ASP A 29 20.83 1.13 -1.86
C ASP A 29 19.51 1.85 -1.59
N ILE A 30 18.43 1.12 -1.31
CA ILE A 30 17.13 1.73 -0.94
C ILE A 30 17.28 2.52 0.37
N MET A 31 17.94 1.96 1.39
CA MET A 31 18.18 2.67 2.64
C MET A 31 18.98 3.95 2.43
N ALA A 32 20.02 3.91 1.60
CA ALA A 32 20.88 5.06 1.34
C ALA A 32 20.20 6.15 0.48
N LYS A 33 19.35 5.76 -0.48
CA LYS A 33 18.86 6.68 -1.53
C LYS A 33 17.36 6.98 -1.47
N LYS A 34 16.58 6.22 -0.72
CA LYS A 34 15.11 6.28 -0.73
C LYS A 34 14.47 6.46 0.64
N VAL A 35 15.23 6.94 1.61
CA VAL A 35 14.75 7.24 2.95
C VAL A 35 14.91 8.73 3.21
N ASN A 36 13.84 9.36 3.67
CA ASN A 36 13.90 10.71 4.22
C ASN A 36 14.27 10.57 5.70
N ASN A 37 15.48 11.01 6.05
CA ASN A 37 16.05 10.83 7.39
C ASN A 37 15.38 11.72 8.45
N GLU A 38 14.74 12.82 8.06
CA GLU A 38 14.03 13.72 8.98
C GLU A 38 12.67 13.16 9.40
N THR A 39 12.00 12.49 8.47
CA THR A 39 10.64 11.95 8.68
C THR A 39 10.62 10.47 9.03
N ASN A 40 11.73 9.75 8.79
CA ASN A 40 11.81 8.29 8.86
C ASN A 40 10.75 7.59 8.00
N CYS A 41 10.47 8.15 6.82
CA CYS A 41 9.59 7.60 5.81
C CYS A 41 10.37 7.29 4.53
N LEU A 42 9.83 6.39 3.70
CA LEU A 42 10.31 6.23 2.34
C LEU A 42 9.99 7.47 1.50
N THR A 43 10.93 7.89 0.66
CA THR A 43 10.70 8.89 -0.40
C THR A 43 10.04 8.21 -1.60
N VAL A 44 9.31 8.98 -2.42
CA VAL A 44 8.62 8.46 -3.61
C VAL A 44 9.55 7.90 -4.69
N GLY A 45 10.84 8.25 -4.61
CA GLY A 45 11.91 7.87 -5.51
C GLY A 45 13.25 8.40 -5.01
N ASN A 46 14.35 7.90 -5.58
CA ASN A 46 15.70 8.39 -5.26
C ASN A 46 15.97 9.83 -5.69
N TRP A 47 15.17 10.35 -6.62
CA TRP A 47 15.20 11.74 -7.08
C TRP A 47 14.48 12.71 -6.13
N ALA A 48 13.73 12.20 -5.16
CA ALA A 48 13.05 13.00 -4.14
C ALA A 48 13.94 13.09 -2.89
N ASP A 49 15.17 13.58 -3.09
CA ASP A 49 16.17 13.83 -2.05
C ASP A 49 15.97 15.22 -1.38
N GLN A 50 16.89 15.62 -0.50
CA GLN A 50 16.79 16.84 0.31
C GLN A 50 16.70 18.13 -0.50
N ASP A 51 17.22 18.15 -1.72
CA ASP A 51 17.21 19.32 -2.60
C ASP A 51 15.91 19.37 -3.44
N SER A 52 15.11 18.30 -3.39
CA SER A 52 13.84 18.20 -4.08
C SER A 52 12.69 18.77 -3.26
N LYS A 53 11.79 19.52 -3.92
CA LYS A 53 10.50 19.93 -3.33
C LYS A 53 9.62 18.74 -2.91
N TYR A 54 9.96 17.53 -3.35
CA TYR A 54 9.25 16.30 -3.05
C TYR A 54 9.91 15.48 -1.92
N TYR A 55 10.94 16.00 -1.25
CA TYR A 55 11.64 15.30 -0.17
C TYR A 55 10.68 14.77 0.90
N TYR A 56 9.66 15.57 1.23
CA TYR A 56 8.64 15.29 2.24
C TYR A 56 7.38 14.62 1.68
N LEU A 57 7.37 14.26 0.39
CA LEU A 57 6.23 13.61 -0.24
C LEU A 57 6.19 12.13 0.14
N LEU A 58 5.06 11.69 0.65
CA LEU A 58 4.74 10.30 0.92
C LEU A 58 3.77 9.78 -0.13
N ARG A 59 4.16 8.75 -0.88
CA ARG A 59 3.19 7.90 -1.59
C ARG A 59 2.72 6.81 -0.63
N THR A 60 1.46 6.85 -0.25
CA THR A 60 0.94 6.05 0.88
C THR A 60 0.98 4.55 0.60
N SER A 61 0.83 4.16 -0.67
CA SER A 61 0.94 2.77 -1.11
C SER A 61 2.34 2.18 -1.04
N ASP A 62 3.37 2.98 -0.75
CA ASP A 62 4.74 2.48 -0.54
C ASP A 62 4.94 1.98 0.91
N CYS A 63 3.95 2.15 1.79
CA CYS A 63 3.96 1.52 3.10
C CYS A 63 3.72 0.00 2.96
N LEU A 64 4.83 -0.74 2.99
CA LEU A 64 4.93 -2.16 2.70
C LEU A 64 5.47 -2.91 3.94
N PRO A 65 4.67 -3.06 5.00
CA PRO A 65 5.16 -3.53 6.30
C PRO A 65 5.71 -4.97 6.29
N LYS A 66 5.20 -5.86 5.42
CA LYS A 66 5.75 -7.22 5.25
C LYS A 66 7.18 -7.16 4.70
N GLU A 67 7.37 -6.39 3.63
CA GLU A 67 8.63 -6.21 2.93
C GLU A 67 9.66 -5.51 3.83
N LEU A 68 9.27 -4.44 4.52
CA LEU A 68 10.14 -3.73 5.46
C LEU A 68 10.60 -4.66 6.60
N THR A 69 9.72 -5.54 7.08
CA THR A 69 10.09 -6.57 8.08
C THR A 69 11.07 -7.58 7.49
N ALA A 70 10.85 -8.04 6.25
CA ALA A 70 11.76 -8.94 5.56
C ALA A 70 13.15 -8.31 5.33
N PHE A 71 13.21 -7.00 5.07
CA PHE A 71 14.46 -6.28 4.90
C PHE A 71 15.26 -6.27 6.20
N TYR A 72 14.63 -5.94 7.34
CA TYR A 72 15.26 -6.10 8.65
C TYR A 72 15.76 -7.53 8.89
N GLN A 73 14.98 -8.56 8.53
CA GLN A 73 15.39 -9.94 8.78
C GLN A 73 16.69 -10.33 8.08
N VAL A 74 16.93 -9.82 6.85
CA VAL A 74 18.11 -10.16 6.04
C VAL A 74 19.29 -9.21 6.23
N THR A 75 19.07 -7.96 6.65
CA THR A 75 20.16 -6.99 6.87
C THR A 75 20.48 -6.73 8.34
N LYS A 76 19.56 -7.05 9.25
CA LYS A 76 19.58 -6.67 10.67
C LYS A 76 19.62 -5.16 10.94
N ASP A 77 19.35 -4.34 9.93
CA ASP A 77 19.28 -2.88 10.06
C ASP A 77 17.95 -2.45 10.69
N GLU A 78 17.99 -2.02 11.95
CA GLU A 78 16.81 -1.64 12.73
C GLU A 78 16.05 -0.43 12.16
N ARG A 79 16.70 0.37 11.30
CA ARG A 79 16.04 1.50 10.62
C ARG A 79 14.83 1.05 9.81
N TRP A 80 14.83 -0.18 9.28
CA TRP A 80 13.67 -0.74 8.59
C TRP A 80 12.44 -0.89 9.50
N LEU A 81 12.66 -1.27 10.77
CA LEU A 81 11.57 -1.38 11.75
C LEU A 81 11.06 0.02 12.16
N LEU A 82 11.97 1.00 12.30
CA LEU A 82 11.62 2.39 12.55
C LEU A 82 10.78 2.98 11.40
N ILE A 83 11.20 2.77 10.15
CA ILE A 83 10.46 3.21 8.95
C ILE A 83 9.08 2.56 8.90
N ARG A 84 9.00 1.24 9.11
CA ARG A 84 7.73 0.50 9.16
C ARG A 84 6.77 1.11 10.18
N LYS A 85 7.23 1.29 11.42
CA LYS A 85 6.43 1.87 12.52
C LYS A 85 5.98 3.28 12.18
N THR A 86 6.87 4.10 11.63
CA THR A 86 6.59 5.50 11.33
C THR A 86 5.58 5.64 10.20
N MET A 87 5.74 4.91 9.09
CA MET A 87 4.80 4.94 7.98
C MET A 87 3.40 4.46 8.38
N LEU A 88 3.29 3.38 9.17
CA LEU A 88 1.99 2.93 9.70
C LEU A 88 1.33 3.99 10.59
N LYS A 89 2.11 4.67 11.43
CA LYS A 89 1.60 5.79 12.24
C LYS A 89 1.10 6.95 11.36
N ARG A 90 1.85 7.32 10.30
CA ARG A 90 1.41 8.36 9.35
C ARG A 90 0.14 7.95 8.60
N MET A 91 0.05 6.71 8.14
CA MET A 91 -1.17 6.19 7.52
C MET A 91 -2.37 6.22 8.48
N ARG A 92 -2.16 5.88 9.75
CA ARG A 92 -3.21 5.96 10.77
C ARG A 92 -3.67 7.40 11.01
N GLN A 93 -2.73 8.35 11.05
CA GLN A 93 -3.05 9.79 11.13
C GLN A 93 -3.90 10.24 9.94
N LEU A 94 -3.53 9.86 8.71
CA LEU A 94 -4.31 10.15 7.50
C LEU A 94 -5.72 9.53 7.56
N SER A 95 -5.83 8.25 7.93
CA SER A 95 -7.12 7.57 8.07
C SER A 95 -8.03 8.27 9.09
N ASN A 96 -7.45 8.84 10.15
CA ASN A 96 -8.19 9.58 11.18
C ASN A 96 -8.69 10.97 10.74
N GLN A 97 -8.15 11.54 9.66
CA GLN A 97 -8.56 12.85 9.15
C GLN A 97 -9.87 12.81 8.35
N SER A 98 -10.36 11.62 8.00
CA SER A 98 -11.62 11.45 7.27
C SER A 98 -12.59 10.56 8.04
N LYS A 99 -13.90 10.78 7.87
CA LYS A 99 -14.93 9.87 8.40
C LYS A 99 -14.90 8.53 7.66
N SER A 100 -14.62 8.55 6.35
CA SER A 100 -14.52 7.36 5.50
C SER A 100 -13.37 6.44 5.95
N GLY A 101 -12.31 6.97 6.54
CA GLY A 101 -11.10 6.20 6.87
C GLY A 101 -10.21 5.91 5.66
N LEU A 102 -10.58 6.43 4.48
CA LEU A 102 -9.77 6.39 3.26
C LEU A 102 -8.44 7.12 3.50
N ILE A 103 -7.43 6.75 2.70
CA ILE A 103 -6.07 7.30 2.72
C ILE A 103 -5.74 7.80 1.30
N PRO A 104 -5.18 9.00 1.13
CA PRO A 104 -4.92 9.57 -0.20
C PRO A 104 -3.78 8.85 -0.92
N ASP A 105 -3.69 8.99 -2.24
CA ASP A 105 -2.54 8.55 -3.05
C ASP A 105 -1.23 9.16 -2.53
N PHE A 106 -1.24 10.47 -2.28
CA PHE A 106 -0.09 11.21 -1.79
C PHE A 106 -0.41 12.11 -0.59
N ALA A 107 0.58 12.28 0.27
CA ALA A 107 0.52 13.19 1.42
C ALA A 107 1.85 13.90 1.63
N TRP A 108 1.79 15.10 2.20
CA TRP A 108 2.96 15.80 2.74
C TRP A 108 3.19 15.36 4.18
N VAL A 109 4.42 15.01 4.52
CA VAL A 109 4.85 14.67 5.88
C VAL A 109 5.64 15.82 6.48
N SER A 110 5.44 16.08 7.77
CA SER A 110 6.22 17.05 8.53
C SER A 110 6.51 16.50 9.93
N SER A 111 7.31 17.24 10.70
CA SER A 111 7.58 16.94 12.11
C SER A 111 6.29 16.83 12.93
N THR A 112 5.29 17.69 12.66
CA THR A 112 4.05 17.78 13.43
C THR A 112 2.91 16.91 12.90
N GLY A 113 2.98 16.41 11.67
CA GLY A 113 1.86 15.66 11.11
C GLY A 113 2.01 15.19 9.68
N VAL A 114 0.89 14.83 9.08
CA VAL A 114 0.77 14.38 7.71
C VAL A 114 -0.54 14.90 7.14
N LYS A 115 -0.59 15.31 5.88
CA LYS A 115 -1.80 15.83 5.24
C LYS A 115 -1.85 15.44 3.78
N ALA A 116 -3.03 15.09 3.28
CA ALA A 116 -3.24 14.86 1.85
C ALA A 116 -2.71 16.05 1.01
N VAL A 117 -2.09 15.75 -0.13
CA VAL A 117 -1.68 16.79 -1.07
C VAL A 117 -2.91 17.44 -1.74
N LYS A 118 -2.72 18.59 -2.36
CA LYS A 118 -3.73 19.14 -3.29
C LYS A 118 -3.71 18.34 -4.59
N GLY A 119 -4.83 18.33 -5.32
CA GLY A 119 -4.87 17.77 -6.67
C GLY A 119 -3.82 18.44 -7.58
N LYS A 120 -3.26 17.67 -8.51
CA LYS A 120 -2.20 18.03 -9.45
C LYS A 120 -0.86 18.39 -8.80
N ALA A 121 -0.63 18.00 -7.54
CA ALA A 121 0.66 18.20 -6.90
C ALA A 121 1.76 17.30 -7.49
N VAL A 122 1.38 16.15 -8.04
CA VAL A 122 2.31 15.12 -8.57
C VAL A 122 1.91 14.70 -9.98
N ASN A 123 0.69 14.24 -10.20
CA ASN A 123 0.29 13.59 -11.44
C ASN A 123 -1.13 13.97 -11.90
N SER A 124 -2.10 13.96 -10.99
CA SER A 124 -3.52 13.99 -11.35
C SER A 124 -4.32 14.89 -10.43
N LYS A 125 -5.52 15.29 -10.88
CA LYS A 125 -6.46 16.03 -10.02
C LYS A 125 -6.89 15.25 -8.76
N TYR A 126 -6.60 13.95 -8.69
CA TYR A 126 -6.97 13.04 -7.60
C TYR A 126 -5.79 12.66 -6.68
N ASP A 127 -4.64 13.34 -6.77
CA ASP A 127 -3.45 12.99 -5.96
C ASP A 127 -3.71 13.01 -4.44
N GLY A 128 -4.66 13.84 -4.00
CA GLY A 128 -5.10 13.96 -2.61
C GLY A 128 -6.27 13.07 -2.23
N ASP A 129 -6.72 12.18 -3.12
CA ASP A 129 -7.87 11.28 -2.95
C ASP A 129 -7.44 9.81 -2.92
N TYR A 130 -8.35 8.90 -2.56
CA TYR A 130 -8.09 7.46 -2.64
C TYR A 130 -8.22 7.02 -4.10
N ALA A 131 -7.11 6.89 -4.81
CA ALA A 131 -7.09 6.63 -6.24
C ALA A 131 -6.14 5.47 -6.59
N ALA A 132 -5.56 5.52 -7.79
CA ALA A 132 -4.87 4.39 -8.40
C ALA A 132 -3.64 3.93 -7.58
N ASN A 133 -3.02 4.80 -6.78
CA ASN A 133 -1.94 4.36 -5.91
C ASN A 133 -2.47 3.73 -4.62
N ALA A 134 -3.33 4.45 -3.90
CA ALA A 134 -3.86 4.08 -2.59
C ALA A 134 -4.74 2.82 -2.64
N CYS A 135 -5.27 2.45 -3.81
CA CYS A 135 -6.05 1.22 -3.99
C CYS A 135 -5.30 -0.06 -3.55
N ARG A 136 -3.96 -0.04 -3.52
CA ARG A 136 -3.10 -1.15 -3.07
C ARG A 136 -3.01 -1.29 -1.56
N ILE A 137 -3.36 -0.25 -0.79
CA ILE A 137 -3.20 -0.24 0.67
C ILE A 137 -3.86 -1.46 1.35
N PRO A 138 -5.11 -1.85 1.02
CA PRO A 138 -5.71 -3.06 1.60
C PRO A 138 -4.84 -4.30 1.42
N MET A 139 -4.32 -4.55 0.21
CA MET A 139 -3.43 -5.68 -0.09
C MET A 139 -2.12 -5.61 0.71
N ASN A 140 -1.50 -4.43 0.75
CA ASN A 140 -0.22 -4.23 1.45
C ASN A 140 -0.34 -4.44 2.98
N LEU A 141 -1.54 -4.28 3.54
CA LEU A 141 -1.82 -4.48 4.96
C LEU A 141 -2.39 -5.87 5.28
N ALA A 142 -2.72 -6.69 4.28
CA ALA A 142 -3.26 -8.02 4.48
C ALA A 142 -2.25 -8.92 5.23
N GLY A 143 -2.71 -9.69 6.21
CA GLY A 143 -1.92 -10.57 7.07
C GLY A 143 -1.04 -9.85 8.11
N VAL A 144 -1.02 -8.52 8.14
CA VAL A 144 -0.14 -7.75 9.03
C VAL A 144 -0.72 -7.70 10.44
N LYS A 145 0.01 -8.24 11.42
CA LYS A 145 -0.46 -8.34 12.81
C LYS A 145 -0.41 -7.03 13.61
N ASP A 146 0.27 -6.02 13.09
CA ASP A 146 0.46 -4.71 13.71
C ASP A 146 -0.87 -4.01 14.03
N ARG A 147 -0.95 -3.35 15.20
CA ARG A 147 -2.17 -2.69 15.68
C ARG A 147 -2.64 -1.56 14.77
N ASP A 148 -1.71 -0.79 14.21
CA ASP A 148 -2.04 0.35 13.35
C ASP A 148 -2.49 -0.15 11.98
N ALA A 149 -1.81 -1.17 11.44
CA ALA A 149 -2.23 -1.85 10.21
C ALA A 149 -3.66 -2.41 10.33
N LYS A 150 -3.95 -3.17 11.39
CA LYS A 150 -5.30 -3.71 11.65
C LYS A 150 -6.35 -2.61 11.79
N TYR A 151 -6.01 -1.51 12.46
CA TYR A 151 -6.91 -0.37 12.59
C TYR A 151 -7.26 0.23 11.23
N ILE A 152 -6.26 0.49 10.39
CA ILE A 152 -6.43 1.05 9.05
C ILE A 152 -7.26 0.10 8.17
N SER A 153 -6.87 -1.19 8.10
CA SER A 153 -7.59 -2.20 7.32
C SER A 153 -9.06 -2.28 7.69
N ARG A 154 -9.39 -2.34 8.98
CA ARG A 154 -10.80 -2.39 9.43
C ARG A 154 -11.58 -1.14 9.04
N ARG A 155 -10.97 0.05 9.06
CA ARG A 155 -11.65 1.29 8.64
C ARG A 155 -11.92 1.31 7.14
N LEU A 156 -10.94 0.94 6.32
CA LEU A 156 -11.09 0.81 4.88
C LEU A 156 -12.20 -0.21 4.55
N LEU A 157 -12.12 -1.41 5.13
CA LEU A 157 -13.12 -2.46 4.90
C LEU A 157 -14.52 -2.01 5.36
N LYS A 158 -14.65 -1.33 6.50
CA LYS A 158 -15.94 -0.77 6.95
C LYS A 158 -16.52 0.26 5.98
N PHE A 159 -15.68 1.05 5.31
CA PHE A 159 -16.13 1.95 4.25
C PHE A 159 -16.63 1.17 3.03
N PHE A 160 -15.86 0.18 2.58
CA PHE A 160 -16.18 -0.61 1.39
C PHE A 160 -17.38 -1.54 1.61
N SER A 161 -17.64 -2.01 2.83
CA SER A 161 -18.87 -2.76 3.17
C SER A 161 -20.17 -1.98 2.96
N LYS A 162 -20.09 -0.66 2.79
CA LYS A 162 -21.25 0.21 2.53
C LYS A 162 -21.42 0.57 1.06
N GLN A 163 -20.50 0.15 0.20
CA GLN A 163 -20.56 0.46 -1.22
C GLN A 163 -21.31 -0.67 -1.96
N ASN A 164 -22.31 -0.30 -2.75
CA ASN A 164 -22.97 -1.24 -3.65
C ASN A 164 -22.00 -1.75 -4.73
N THR A 165 -21.20 -0.83 -5.28
CA THR A 165 -20.19 -1.10 -6.30
C THR A 165 -18.87 -0.46 -5.88
N VAL A 166 -17.79 -1.25 -5.91
CA VAL A 166 -16.42 -0.74 -5.75
C VAL A 166 -15.94 -0.18 -7.08
N THR A 167 -15.77 1.14 -7.16
CA THR A 167 -15.36 1.85 -8.38
C THR A 167 -13.90 2.28 -8.34
N ALA A 168 -13.40 2.78 -9.47
CA ALA A 168 -12.04 3.30 -9.60
C ALA A 168 -11.85 4.63 -8.87
N GLY A 169 -11.76 4.58 -7.54
CA GLY A 169 -11.35 5.71 -6.71
C GLY A 169 -12.49 6.51 -6.08
N TYR A 170 -12.15 7.16 -4.98
CA TYR A 170 -13.08 7.86 -4.10
C TYR A 170 -12.44 9.13 -3.57
N THR A 171 -13.22 10.21 -3.52
CA THR A 171 -12.85 11.40 -2.74
C THR A 171 -12.60 11.02 -1.28
N MET A 172 -11.84 11.83 -0.54
CA MET A 172 -11.65 11.58 0.90
C MET A 172 -12.96 11.60 1.71
N ALA A 173 -14.01 12.25 1.21
CA ALA A 173 -15.35 12.22 1.79
C ALA A 173 -16.14 10.92 1.48
N GLY A 174 -15.65 10.08 0.57
CA GLY A 174 -16.26 8.80 0.20
C GLY A 174 -17.15 8.85 -1.06
N LYS A 175 -17.22 9.98 -1.77
CA LYS A 175 -17.90 10.05 -3.07
C LYS A 175 -17.06 9.36 -4.14
N ALA A 176 -17.66 8.45 -4.91
CA ALA A 176 -17.03 7.78 -6.04
C ALA A 176 -16.54 8.81 -7.08
N LEU A 177 -15.34 8.57 -7.62
CA LEU A 177 -14.75 9.40 -8.68
C LEU A 177 -15.15 8.96 -10.08
N ASN A 178 -15.61 7.71 -10.20
CA ASN A 178 -16.03 7.03 -11.42
C ASN A 178 -17.29 6.20 -11.13
N ASP A 179 -18.02 5.84 -12.18
CA ASP A 179 -19.28 5.09 -12.15
C ASP A 179 -19.13 3.61 -12.55
N TYR A 180 -17.95 3.18 -12.98
CA TYR A 180 -17.66 1.79 -13.35
C TYR A 180 -16.97 0.99 -12.24
N GLN A 181 -17.28 -0.31 -12.17
CA GLN A 181 -16.64 -1.26 -11.26
C GLN A 181 -15.17 -1.51 -11.64
N SER A 182 -14.27 -1.67 -10.66
CA SER A 182 -12.84 -1.84 -10.91
C SER A 182 -12.21 -2.99 -10.14
N ARG A 183 -11.62 -3.99 -10.85
CA ARG A 183 -10.94 -5.11 -10.17
C ARG A 183 -9.63 -4.68 -9.54
N ALA A 184 -8.93 -3.69 -10.10
CA ALA A 184 -7.76 -3.06 -9.49
C ALA A 184 -8.02 -2.51 -8.09
N PHE A 185 -9.27 -2.17 -7.76
CA PHE A 185 -9.69 -1.73 -6.43
C PHE A 185 -10.31 -2.89 -5.63
N SER A 186 -11.16 -3.70 -6.26
CA SER A 186 -11.82 -4.83 -5.60
C SER A 186 -10.84 -5.94 -5.17
N ALA A 187 -9.78 -6.24 -5.93
CA ALA A 187 -8.86 -7.33 -5.64
C ALA A 187 -8.03 -7.11 -4.36
N PRO A 188 -7.46 -5.91 -4.13
CA PRO A 188 -6.87 -5.59 -2.83
C PRO A 188 -7.87 -5.68 -1.66
N ILE A 189 -9.11 -5.22 -1.85
CA ILE A 189 -10.15 -5.27 -0.81
C ILE A 189 -10.54 -6.71 -0.49
N PHE A 190 -10.71 -7.55 -1.52
CA PHE A 190 -11.00 -8.97 -1.38
C PHE A 190 -9.94 -9.67 -0.52
N LEU A 191 -8.65 -9.43 -0.82
CA LEU A 191 -7.55 -10.00 -0.06
C LEU A 191 -7.55 -9.51 1.40
N ALA A 192 -7.68 -8.21 1.62
CA ALA A 192 -7.74 -7.70 2.99
C ALA A 192 -8.95 -8.23 3.77
N ALA A 193 -10.11 -8.41 3.11
CA ALA A 193 -11.30 -8.96 3.74
C ALA A 193 -11.13 -10.44 4.13
N SER A 194 -10.27 -11.20 3.46
CA SER A 194 -10.04 -12.61 3.79
C SER A 194 -9.43 -12.82 5.18
N ASP A 195 -8.65 -11.85 5.67
CA ASP A 195 -8.07 -11.90 7.03
C ASP A 195 -9.10 -11.76 8.15
N TYR A 196 -10.32 -11.31 7.80
CA TYR A 196 -11.40 -11.03 8.75
C TYR A 196 -12.64 -11.87 8.45
N ARG A 197 -12.47 -13.03 7.81
CA ARG A 197 -13.53 -14.03 7.65
C ARG A 197 -14.05 -14.47 9.01
N ASN A 198 -15.33 -14.82 9.07
CA ASN A 198 -16.05 -15.22 10.28
C ASN A 198 -16.08 -14.10 11.34
N GLN A 199 -15.99 -12.84 10.89
CA GLN A 199 -16.13 -11.65 11.74
C GLN A 199 -17.24 -10.75 11.15
N VAL A 200 -16.88 -9.59 10.58
CA VAL A 200 -17.81 -8.53 10.16
C VAL A 200 -17.74 -8.23 8.67
N PHE A 201 -16.82 -8.87 7.93
CA PHE A 201 -16.55 -8.55 6.53
C PHE A 201 -16.86 -9.69 5.55
N ASP A 202 -17.58 -10.73 5.97
CA ASP A 202 -17.93 -11.89 5.12
C ASP A 202 -18.77 -11.50 3.90
N SER A 203 -19.72 -10.57 4.05
CA SER A 203 -20.51 -10.06 2.92
C SER A 203 -19.65 -9.29 1.91
N LEU A 204 -18.69 -8.50 2.41
CA LEU A 204 -17.74 -7.78 1.55
C LEU A 204 -16.81 -8.76 0.84
N PHE A 205 -16.26 -9.74 1.55
CA PHE A 205 -15.45 -10.80 0.95
C PHE A 205 -16.22 -11.52 -0.16
N SER A 206 -17.48 -11.89 0.10
CA SER A 206 -18.33 -12.61 -0.84
C SER A 206 -18.63 -11.76 -2.08
N SER A 207 -18.97 -10.48 -1.89
CA SER A 207 -19.28 -9.58 -3.01
C SER A 207 -18.06 -9.27 -3.87
N GLN A 208 -16.84 -9.26 -3.30
CA GLN A 208 -15.62 -9.00 -4.07
C GLN A 208 -15.02 -10.27 -4.71
N LYS A 209 -15.53 -11.48 -4.42
CA LYS A 209 -15.02 -12.75 -4.98
C LYS A 209 -15.00 -12.81 -6.51
N TYR A 210 -15.87 -12.03 -7.17
CA TYR A 210 -15.96 -11.95 -8.64
C TYR A 210 -14.61 -11.67 -9.31
N VAL A 211 -13.68 -10.98 -8.62
CA VAL A 211 -12.34 -10.66 -9.14
C VAL A 211 -11.52 -11.89 -9.50
N LEU A 212 -11.82 -13.06 -8.91
CA LEU A 212 -11.15 -14.34 -9.20
C LEU A 212 -11.96 -15.25 -10.13
N LEU A 213 -13.22 -14.94 -10.40
CA LEU A 213 -14.11 -15.76 -11.24
C LEU A 213 -14.07 -15.36 -12.71
N GLN A 214 -13.59 -14.15 -13.01
CA GLN A 214 -13.50 -13.62 -14.36
C GLN A 214 -12.10 -13.82 -14.94
N LYS A 215 -12.03 -14.22 -16.22
CA LYS A 215 -10.77 -14.30 -16.97
C LYS A 215 -10.04 -12.96 -16.96
N LEU A 216 -8.72 -13.00 -16.99
CA LEU A 216 -7.91 -11.83 -17.27
C LEU A 216 -8.06 -11.50 -18.76
N THR A 217 -8.34 -10.24 -19.09
CA THR A 217 -8.61 -9.82 -20.47
C THR A 217 -7.37 -9.36 -21.21
N GLY A 218 -6.21 -9.26 -20.54
CA GLY A 218 -4.93 -8.80 -21.13
C GLY A 218 -4.86 -7.31 -21.46
N ILE A 219 -5.99 -6.59 -21.43
CA ILE A 219 -6.11 -5.19 -21.85
C ILE A 219 -5.62 -4.21 -20.78
N ASN A 220 -5.81 -4.54 -19.50
CA ASN A 220 -5.40 -3.69 -18.38
C ASN A 220 -4.32 -4.36 -17.55
N TYR A 221 -3.07 -3.98 -17.80
CA TYR A 221 -1.90 -4.49 -17.08
C TYR A 221 -2.03 -4.32 -15.55
N TYR A 222 -2.44 -3.14 -15.09
CA TYR A 222 -2.48 -2.84 -13.66
C TYR A 222 -3.53 -3.68 -12.92
N ASP A 223 -4.71 -3.79 -13.51
CA ASP A 223 -5.79 -4.66 -13.04
C ASP A 223 -5.34 -6.13 -12.98
N ALA A 224 -4.76 -6.62 -14.07
CA ALA A 224 -4.31 -8.00 -14.17
C ALA A 224 -3.24 -8.35 -13.13
N VAL A 225 -2.29 -7.45 -12.89
CA VAL A 225 -1.25 -7.65 -11.86
C VAL A 225 -1.87 -7.74 -10.47
N LEU A 226 -2.75 -6.82 -10.10
CA LEU A 226 -3.36 -6.83 -8.75
C LEU A 226 -4.25 -8.06 -8.54
N VAL A 227 -5.03 -8.46 -9.55
CA VAL A 227 -5.81 -9.70 -9.48
C VAL A 227 -4.91 -10.92 -9.34
N THR A 228 -3.80 -10.97 -10.10
CA THR A 228 -2.85 -12.10 -10.05
C THR A 228 -2.19 -12.19 -8.68
N LEU A 229 -1.71 -11.08 -8.13
CA LEU A 229 -1.12 -11.06 -6.78
C LEU A 229 -2.15 -11.50 -5.71
N THR A 230 -3.38 -11.02 -5.79
CA THR A 230 -4.47 -11.46 -4.91
C THR A 230 -4.75 -12.96 -5.02
N ALA A 231 -4.62 -13.57 -6.20
CA ALA A 231 -4.85 -14.99 -6.39
C ALA A 231 -3.74 -15.87 -5.78
N LEU A 232 -2.51 -15.34 -5.69
CA LEU A 232 -1.32 -16.05 -5.21
C LEU A 232 -1.13 -16.00 -3.69
N GLU A 233 -1.66 -14.98 -3.00
CA GLU A 233 -1.53 -14.79 -1.54
C GLU A 233 -2.47 -15.71 -0.71
N LYS A 234 -2.89 -16.86 -1.25
CA LYS A 234 -3.77 -17.83 -0.57
C LYS A 234 -3.01 -18.92 0.15
#